data_AF-A0A842L342-F1
#
_entry.id   AF-A0A842L342-F1
#
_cell.length_a   1.000
_cell.length_b   1.000
_cell.length_c   1.000
_cell.angle_alpha   90.00
_cell.angle_beta   90.00
_cell.angle_gamma   90.00
#
_symmetry.space_group_name_H-M   'P 1'
#
loop_
_entity.id
_entity.type
_entity.pdbx_description
1 polymer ?
#
loop_
_entity_poly.entity_id
_entity_poly.type
_entity_poly.pdbx_seq_one_letter_code
_entity_poly.pdbx_strand_id
1 'polypeptide(L)'
;MKITPELLLLIMLLGALATLQFYRGRKLNLTIMDYYLRTIEDIVKPKDKDYVWVGGYVGFRAFYKVNEGNIDKFEYTLTLLPRQSILYFPISKIINRHDKIYFILKPYSRIRREAHLIQRGYYRFKPKIEDEELLQREIVEINGKQYEALFEKKRDVELLKEFLQGFSRIENVKHISITPKTNVVYVFMKPEIETIKQDVEHMVRFVNDKLKESPFER
;
A
#
# COMPACT_ATOMS: atom_id res chain seq x y z
N MET A 1 -24.69 17.57 -39.09
CA MET A 1 -25.61 16.94 -38.11
C MET A 1 -26.50 18.04 -37.55
N LYS A 2 -27.83 17.99 -37.71
CA LYS A 2 -28.71 19.01 -37.11
C LYS A 2 -28.79 18.73 -35.61
N ILE A 3 -28.47 19.73 -34.79
CA ILE A 3 -28.63 19.62 -33.33
C ILE A 3 -30.13 19.78 -33.07
N THR A 4 -30.78 18.69 -32.64
CA THR A 4 -32.19 18.74 -32.26
C THR A 4 -32.34 19.11 -30.78
N PRO A 5 -33.48 19.69 -30.36
CA PRO A 5 -33.73 20.02 -28.96
C PRO A 5 -33.60 18.81 -28.03
N GLU A 6 -33.97 17.61 -28.50
CA GLU A 6 -33.87 16.36 -27.74
C GLU A 6 -32.41 15.97 -27.50
N LEU A 7 -31.55 16.12 -28.51
CA LEU A 7 -30.11 15.89 -28.38
C LEU A 7 -29.49 16.87 -27.40
N LEU A 8 -29.89 18.15 -27.45
CA LEU A 8 -29.42 19.16 -26.51
C LEU A 8 -29.85 18.81 -25.07
N LEU A 9 -31.12 18.45 -24.87
CA LEU A 9 -31.64 18.04 -23.57
C LEU A 9 -30.89 16.82 -23.02
N LEU A 10 -30.60 15.82 -23.85
CA LEU A 10 -29.83 14.64 -23.47
C LEU A 10 -28.42 15.01 -23.01
N ILE A 11 -27.72 15.88 -23.75
CA ILE A 11 -26.37 16.34 -23.37
C ILE A 11 -26.41 17.10 -22.03
N MET A 12 -27.41 17.96 -21.84
CA MET A 12 -27.60 18.68 -20.57
C MET A 12 -27.83 17.73 -19.40
N LEU A 13 -28.69 16.71 -19.57
CA LEU A 13 -28.94 15.69 -18.54
C LEU A 13 -27.67 14.91 -18.21
N LEU A 14 -26.92 14.46 -19.23
CA LEU A 14 -25.65 13.76 -19.03
C LEU A 14 -24.62 14.64 -18.31
N GLY A 15 -24.54 15.93 -18.65
CA GLY A 15 -23.67 16.90 -17.96
C GLY A 15 -24.05 17.09 -16.50
N ALA A 16 -25.35 17.20 -16.20
CA ALA A 16 -25.85 17.29 -14.82
C ALA A 16 -25.53 16.03 -14.01
N LEU A 17 -25.77 14.85 -14.58
CA LEU A 17 -25.45 13.57 -13.96
C LEU A 17 -23.94 13.40 -13.72
N ALA A 18 -23.11 13.74 -14.69
CA ALA A 18 -21.66 13.69 -14.56
C ALA A 18 -21.17 14.62 -13.44
N THR A 19 -21.75 15.82 -13.33
CA THR A 19 -21.42 16.80 -12.29
C THR A 19 -21.81 16.28 -10.90
N LEU A 20 -23.03 15.77 -10.73
CA LEU A 20 -23.47 15.19 -9.45
C LEU A 20 -22.60 13.99 -9.03
N GLN A 21 -22.28 13.11 -9.98
CA GLN A 21 -21.41 11.97 -9.74
C GLN A 21 -20.00 12.41 -9.34
N PHE A 22 -19.47 13.47 -9.97
CA PHE A 22 -18.16 14.03 -9.63
C PHE A 22 -18.09 14.46 -8.17
N TYR A 23 -19.05 15.25 -7.69
CA TYR A 23 -19.05 15.71 -6.30
C TYR A 23 -19.24 14.58 -5.30
N ARG A 24 -20.10 13.59 -5.62
CA ARG A 24 -20.28 12.39 -4.78
C ARG A 24 -18.99 11.57 -4.68
N GLY A 25 -18.36 11.27 -5.81
CA GLY A 25 -17.12 10.51 -5.86
C GLY A 25 -15.95 11.23 -5.19
N ARG A 26 -15.85 12.56 -5.38
CA ARG A 26 -14.89 13.42 -4.69
C ARG A 26 -15.06 13.36 -3.18
N LYS A 27 -16.30 13.54 -2.69
CA LYS A 27 -16.59 13.49 -1.25
C LYS A 27 -16.18 12.14 -0.66
N LEU A 28 -16.55 11.05 -1.33
CA LEU A 28 -16.20 9.70 -0.88
C LEU A 28 -14.68 9.49 -0.79
N ASN A 29 -13.93 9.80 -1.85
CA ASN A 29 -12.47 9.65 -1.82
C ASN A 29 -11.82 10.52 -0.73
N LEU A 30 -12.25 11.77 -0.56
CA LEU A 30 -11.73 12.65 0.49
C LEU A 30 -12.02 12.12 1.89
N THR A 31 -13.23 11.60 2.14
CA THR A 31 -13.56 10.96 3.42
C THR A 31 -12.70 9.73 3.68
N ILE A 32 -12.45 8.91 2.66
CA ILE A 32 -11.57 7.75 2.77
C ILE A 32 -10.14 8.19 3.10
N MET A 33 -9.61 9.19 2.39
CA MET A 33 -8.26 9.73 2.63
C MET A 33 -8.11 10.28 4.05
N ASP A 34 -9.06 11.08 4.52
CA ASP A 34 -9.08 11.63 5.89
C ASP A 34 -9.13 10.51 6.95
N TYR A 35 -9.93 9.45 6.70
CA TYR A 35 -9.97 8.29 7.59
C TYR A 35 -8.62 7.59 7.71
N TYR A 36 -7.95 7.30 6.60
CA TYR A 36 -6.63 6.66 6.61
C TYR A 36 -5.59 7.54 7.31
N LEU A 37 -5.59 8.86 7.03
CA LEU A 37 -4.70 9.82 7.68
C LEU A 37 -4.86 9.78 9.20
N ARG A 38 -6.07 9.99 9.69
CA ARG A 38 -6.36 10.03 11.14
C ARG A 38 -6.02 8.71 11.82
N THR A 39 -6.43 7.60 11.21
CA THR A 39 -6.23 6.26 11.80
C THR A 39 -4.75 5.91 11.91
N ILE A 40 -3.97 6.16 10.85
CA ILE A 40 -2.53 5.88 10.87
C ILE A 40 -1.80 6.84 11.82
N GLU A 41 -2.18 8.12 11.86
CA GLU A 41 -1.55 9.10 12.75
C GLU A 41 -1.82 8.84 14.23
N ASP A 42 -2.98 8.33 14.60
CA ASP A 42 -3.31 7.94 15.98
C ASP A 42 -2.40 6.81 16.49
N ILE A 43 -2.02 5.90 15.59
CA ILE A 43 -1.14 4.76 15.88
C ILE A 43 0.32 5.20 15.90
N VAL A 44 0.76 5.87 14.82
CA VAL A 44 2.17 6.19 14.58
C VAL A 44 2.63 7.40 15.39
N LYS A 45 1.72 8.29 15.79
CA LYS A 45 1.99 9.50 16.58
C LYS A 45 3.20 10.31 16.09
N PRO A 46 3.19 10.74 14.82
CA PRO A 46 4.36 11.34 14.21
C PRO A 46 4.69 12.72 14.80
N LYS A 47 5.98 12.98 15.04
CA LYS A 47 6.50 14.26 15.55
C LYS A 47 6.54 15.35 14.48
N ASP A 48 6.73 14.93 13.23
CA ASP A 48 6.78 15.81 12.06
C ASP A 48 6.08 15.11 10.89
N LYS A 49 5.37 15.89 10.06
CA LYS A 49 4.48 15.38 9.02
C LYS A 49 4.59 16.24 7.76
N ASP A 50 4.74 15.60 6.61
CA ASP A 50 4.66 16.22 5.30
C ASP A 50 3.74 15.40 4.38
N TYR A 51 3.05 16.08 3.45
CA TYR A 51 2.07 15.47 2.56
C TYR A 51 2.21 15.98 1.13
N VAL A 52 2.19 15.03 0.19
CA VAL A 52 2.17 15.32 -1.24
C VAL A 52 0.91 14.74 -1.86
N TRP A 53 0.09 15.59 -2.48
CA TRP A 53 -1.10 15.13 -3.20
C TRP A 53 -0.72 14.36 -4.46
N VAL A 54 -1.42 13.24 -4.71
CA VAL A 54 -1.22 12.42 -5.89
C VAL A 54 -2.51 12.43 -6.71
N GLY A 55 -2.48 13.09 -7.87
CA GLY A 55 -3.62 13.16 -8.79
C GLY A 55 -4.88 13.83 -8.21
N GLY A 56 -4.71 14.75 -7.25
CA GLY A 56 -5.80 15.46 -6.58
C GLY A 56 -6.61 14.54 -5.68
N TYR A 57 -7.80 14.13 -6.10
CA TYR A 57 -8.74 13.34 -5.28
C TYR A 57 -8.49 11.82 -5.32
N VAL A 58 -7.35 11.38 -5.86
CA VAL A 58 -7.06 9.95 -6.06
C VAL A 58 -5.96 9.45 -5.15
N GLY A 59 -5.43 10.27 -4.25
CA GLY A 59 -4.40 9.82 -3.34
C GLY A 59 -3.50 10.90 -2.77
N PHE A 60 -2.62 10.46 -1.90
CA PHE A 60 -1.55 11.26 -1.32
C PHE A 60 -0.39 10.36 -0.92
N ARG A 61 0.77 10.97 -0.71
CA ARG A 61 1.90 10.40 0.01
C ARG A 61 2.11 11.17 1.29
N ALA A 62 2.20 10.47 2.41
CA ALA A 62 2.51 11.03 3.71
C ALA A 62 3.92 10.60 4.12
N PHE A 63 4.66 11.54 4.70
CA PHE A 63 6.00 11.36 5.22
C PHE A 63 5.99 11.73 6.70
N TYR A 64 6.24 10.74 7.56
CA TYR A 64 6.26 10.94 9.00
C TYR A 64 7.63 10.68 9.60
N LYS A 65 8.06 11.57 10.51
CA LYS A 65 9.13 11.28 11.47
C LYS A 65 8.51 10.82 12.78
N VAL A 66 8.88 9.63 13.25
CA VAL A 66 8.23 8.99 14.41
C VAL A 66 9.07 9.15 15.67
N ASN A 67 10.39 8.91 15.58
CA ASN A 67 11.34 9.02 16.69
C ASN A 67 10.83 8.36 18.00
N GLU A 68 10.16 7.22 17.87
CA GLU A 68 9.68 6.35 18.96
C GLU A 68 9.93 4.89 18.57
N GLY A 69 10.39 4.08 19.52
CA GLY A 69 10.78 2.69 19.25
C GLY A 69 11.95 2.58 18.27
N ASN A 70 11.85 1.61 17.34
CA ASN A 70 12.85 1.34 16.32
C ASN A 70 12.48 2.00 14.96
N ILE A 71 11.57 2.97 14.91
CA ILE A 71 11.10 3.58 13.64
C ILE A 71 11.62 5.02 13.52
N ASP A 72 12.50 5.26 12.55
CA ASP A 72 12.98 6.60 12.16
C ASP A 72 11.91 7.32 11.32
N LYS A 73 11.50 6.67 10.23
CA LYS A 73 10.49 7.20 9.30
C LYS A 73 9.39 6.21 9.02
N PHE A 74 8.18 6.73 8.90
CA PHE A 74 7.01 6.00 8.46
C PHE A 74 6.41 6.75 7.27
N GLU A 75 6.52 6.20 6.08
CA GLU A 75 5.95 6.79 4.89
C GLU A 75 4.87 5.87 4.33
N TYR A 76 3.81 6.45 3.79
CA TYR A 76 2.87 5.66 3.02
C TYR A 76 2.25 6.45 1.88
N THR A 77 1.89 5.74 0.83
CA THR A 77 1.19 6.30 -0.34
C THR A 77 -0.14 5.58 -0.48
N LEU A 78 -1.23 6.32 -0.38
CA LEU A 78 -2.57 5.84 -0.66
C LEU A 78 -2.98 6.27 -2.07
N THR A 79 -3.38 5.32 -2.90
CA THR A 79 -3.91 5.57 -4.25
C THR A 79 -5.30 4.94 -4.37
N LEU A 80 -6.31 5.78 -4.50
CA LEU A 80 -7.70 5.42 -4.66
C LEU A 80 -8.11 5.40 -6.15
N LEU A 81 -9.06 4.55 -6.49
CA LEU A 81 -9.76 4.60 -7.76
C LEU A 81 -10.47 5.95 -7.94
N PRO A 82 -10.53 6.49 -9.16
CA PRO A 82 -11.05 7.83 -9.45
C PRO A 82 -12.58 7.85 -9.47
N ARG A 83 -13.21 7.69 -8.30
CA ARG A 83 -14.69 7.60 -8.14
C ARG A 83 -15.43 8.85 -8.64
N GLN A 84 -14.75 9.99 -8.68
CA GLN A 84 -15.25 11.25 -9.23
C GLN A 84 -15.39 11.26 -10.76
N SER A 85 -14.70 10.36 -11.46
CA SER A 85 -14.68 10.34 -12.93
C SER A 85 -15.60 9.24 -13.45
N ILE A 86 -16.89 9.56 -13.69
CA ILE A 86 -17.91 8.58 -14.08
C ILE A 86 -17.50 7.71 -15.29
N LEU A 87 -16.87 8.32 -16.31
CA LEU A 87 -16.45 7.62 -17.52
C LEU A 87 -15.18 6.79 -17.33
N TYR A 88 -14.24 7.29 -16.52
CA TYR A 88 -12.94 6.65 -16.33
C TYR A 88 -12.94 5.61 -15.21
N PHE A 89 -13.84 5.72 -14.24
CA PHE A 89 -13.90 4.81 -13.10
C PHE A 89 -14.09 3.32 -13.49
N PRO A 90 -14.97 2.96 -14.45
CA PRO A 90 -15.08 1.58 -14.93
C PRO A 90 -13.78 1.06 -15.55
N ILE A 91 -13.13 1.88 -16.37
CA ILE A 91 -11.84 1.56 -17.00
C ILE A 91 -10.78 1.35 -15.93
N SER A 92 -10.70 2.24 -14.94
CA SER A 92 -9.77 2.12 -13.82
C SER A 92 -10.02 0.87 -12.98
N LYS A 93 -11.28 0.44 -12.77
CA LYS A 93 -11.57 -0.82 -12.08
C LYS A 93 -10.99 -2.03 -12.82
N ILE A 94 -11.04 -2.05 -14.14
CA ILE A 94 -10.50 -3.16 -14.94
C ILE A 94 -8.96 -3.16 -14.91
N ILE A 95 -8.34 -1.99 -15.07
CA ILE A 95 -6.88 -1.87 -15.16
C ILE A 95 -6.22 -1.97 -13.77
N ASN A 96 -6.70 -1.22 -12.78
CA ASN A 96 -6.10 -1.11 -11.45
C ASN A 96 -6.64 -2.13 -10.44
N ARG A 97 -7.79 -2.76 -10.72
CA ARG A 97 -8.50 -3.72 -9.85
C ARG A 97 -9.09 -3.11 -8.58
N HIS A 98 -8.27 -2.49 -7.75
CA HIS A 98 -8.66 -1.97 -6.44
C HIS A 98 -7.80 -0.76 -6.03
N ASP A 99 -8.20 -0.11 -4.93
CA ASP A 99 -7.39 0.90 -4.24
C ASP A 99 -6.08 0.29 -3.72
N LYS A 100 -5.03 1.07 -3.56
CA LYS A 100 -3.67 0.59 -3.25
C LYS A 100 -3.09 1.40 -2.10
N ILE A 101 -2.44 0.74 -1.16
CA ILE A 101 -1.62 1.41 -0.15
C ILE A 101 -0.22 0.79 -0.11
N TYR A 102 0.76 1.67 -0.07
CA TYR A 102 2.18 1.34 -0.01
C TYR A 102 2.74 1.90 1.28
N PHE A 103 3.36 1.07 2.10
CA PHE A 103 4.03 1.46 3.33
C PHE A 103 5.54 1.29 3.17
N ILE A 104 6.28 2.25 3.67
CA ILE A 104 7.74 2.26 3.75
C ILE A 104 8.10 2.64 5.19
N LEU A 105 8.55 1.66 5.96
CA LEU A 105 9.00 1.86 7.33
C LEU A 105 10.52 1.80 7.35
N LYS A 106 11.16 2.87 7.80
CA LYS A 106 12.62 2.94 7.94
C LYS A 106 12.99 2.71 9.41
N PRO A 107 13.59 1.56 9.77
CA PRO A 107 14.06 1.34 11.12
C PRO A 107 15.33 2.15 11.45
N TYR A 108 15.59 2.31 12.76
CA TYR A 108 16.92 2.71 13.26
C TYR A 108 17.92 1.56 13.18
N SER A 109 17.46 0.33 13.46
CA SER A 109 18.27 -0.86 13.28
C SER A 109 18.61 -1.08 11.80
N ARG A 110 19.77 -1.70 11.56
CA ARG A 110 20.24 -1.99 10.20
C ARG A 110 19.73 -3.35 9.73
N ILE A 111 18.95 -3.35 8.66
CA ILE A 111 18.63 -4.53 7.87
C ILE A 111 19.91 -4.96 7.14
N ARG A 112 20.40 -6.18 7.37
CA ARG A 112 21.61 -6.67 6.68
C ARG A 112 21.36 -7.66 5.55
N ARG A 113 20.14 -8.19 5.42
CA ARG A 113 19.80 -9.17 4.39
C ARG A 113 18.51 -8.85 3.67
N GLU A 114 18.49 -9.16 2.39
CA GLU A 114 17.36 -8.94 1.52
C GLU A 114 16.44 -10.14 1.48
N ALA A 115 15.14 -9.87 1.64
CA ALA A 115 14.09 -10.86 1.45
C ALA A 115 12.80 -10.19 0.94
N HIS A 116 12.10 -10.87 0.04
CA HIS A 116 10.83 -10.46 -0.55
C HIS A 116 9.83 -11.61 -0.53
N LEU A 117 8.57 -11.29 -0.28
CA LEU A 117 7.42 -12.14 -0.56
C LEU A 117 6.49 -11.42 -1.53
N ILE A 118 6.33 -11.97 -2.74
CA ILE A 118 5.56 -11.35 -3.83
C ILE A 118 4.41 -12.26 -4.23
N GLN A 119 3.17 -11.79 -4.13
CA GLN A 119 2.01 -12.59 -4.50
C GLN A 119 2.06 -12.93 -5.99
N ARG A 120 2.06 -14.23 -6.32
CA ARG A 120 2.08 -14.68 -7.71
C ARG A 120 0.82 -14.22 -8.45
N GLY A 121 1.00 -13.80 -9.71
CA GLY A 121 -0.09 -13.33 -10.59
C GLY A 121 -0.64 -11.94 -10.26
N TYR A 122 -0.14 -11.26 -9.22
CA TYR A 122 -0.55 -9.89 -8.95
C TYR A 122 0.03 -8.92 -9.96
N TYR A 123 1.36 -8.93 -10.11
CA TYR A 123 2.08 -8.07 -11.04
C TYR A 123 2.01 -8.61 -12.46
N ARG A 124 1.65 -7.75 -13.42
CA ARG A 124 1.80 -8.06 -14.86
C ARG A 124 3.28 -8.04 -15.26
N PHE A 125 4.01 -7.06 -14.74
CA PHE A 125 5.47 -6.94 -14.85
C PHE A 125 6.01 -6.89 -13.43
N LYS A 126 6.96 -7.78 -13.12
CA LYS A 126 7.58 -7.81 -11.79
C LYS A 126 8.21 -6.44 -11.49
N PRO A 127 8.09 -5.95 -10.24
CA PRO A 127 8.86 -4.78 -9.83
C PRO A 127 10.35 -5.08 -10.01
N LYS A 128 11.13 -4.07 -10.42
CA LYS A 128 12.58 -4.21 -10.50
C LYS A 128 13.12 -4.41 -9.08
N ILE A 129 13.71 -5.57 -8.83
CA ILE A 129 14.43 -5.87 -7.59
C ILE A 129 15.91 -5.76 -7.94
N GLU A 130 16.62 -4.98 -7.16
CA GLU A 130 18.06 -4.84 -7.37
C GLU A 130 18.76 -6.12 -6.96
N ASP A 131 19.78 -6.53 -7.70
CA ASP A 131 20.54 -7.75 -7.43
C ASP A 131 19.68 -9.04 -7.34
N GLU A 132 18.51 -9.07 -8.00
CA GLU A 132 17.59 -10.23 -8.03
C GLU A 132 18.25 -11.53 -8.53
N GLU A 133 19.37 -11.41 -9.25
CA GLU A 133 20.17 -12.52 -9.76
C GLU A 133 20.99 -13.22 -8.65
N LEU A 134 21.28 -12.50 -7.56
CA LEU A 134 22.01 -13.01 -6.40
C LEU A 134 21.08 -13.68 -5.37
N LEU A 135 19.76 -13.52 -5.51
CA LEU A 135 18.77 -14.03 -4.58
C LEU A 135 18.32 -15.45 -4.96
N GLN A 136 18.19 -16.30 -3.94
CA GLN A 136 17.52 -17.60 -4.08
C GLN A 136 16.03 -17.39 -4.27
N ARG A 137 15.38 -18.31 -4.99
CA ARG A 137 13.96 -18.24 -5.32
C ARG A 137 13.24 -19.51 -4.91
N GLU A 138 12.14 -19.39 -4.19
CA GLU A 138 11.24 -20.52 -3.93
C GLU A 138 9.77 -20.06 -3.99
N ILE A 139 8.87 -20.99 -4.31
CA ILE A 139 7.43 -20.74 -4.21
C ILE A 139 7.00 -21.20 -2.82
N VAL A 140 6.36 -20.31 -2.08
CA VAL A 140 5.78 -20.61 -0.78
C VAL A 140 4.27 -20.46 -0.83
N GLU A 141 3.56 -21.35 -0.15
CA GLU A 141 2.11 -21.29 -0.03
C GLU A 141 1.73 -20.87 1.39
N ILE A 142 0.87 -19.85 1.48
CA ILE A 142 0.45 -19.23 2.73
C ILE A 142 -1.06 -18.97 2.62
N ASN A 143 -1.88 -19.64 3.44
CA ASN A 143 -3.35 -19.58 3.40
C ASN A 143 -3.94 -19.74 1.98
N GLY A 144 -3.47 -20.74 1.23
CA GLY A 144 -3.95 -21.04 -0.13
C GLY A 144 -3.57 -19.99 -1.18
N LYS A 145 -2.67 -19.06 -0.86
CA LYS A 145 -2.07 -18.12 -1.80
C LYS A 145 -0.60 -18.46 -2.02
N GLN A 146 -0.18 -18.45 -3.28
CA GLN A 146 1.21 -18.63 -3.64
C GLN A 146 1.96 -17.30 -3.68
N TYR A 147 3.10 -17.27 -3.01
CA TYR A 147 4.06 -16.18 -3.05
C TYR A 147 5.36 -16.68 -3.67
N GLU A 148 5.97 -15.84 -4.48
CA GLU A 148 7.36 -15.99 -4.87
C GLU A 148 8.22 -15.35 -3.78
N ALA A 149 9.05 -16.16 -3.13
CA ALA A 149 10.01 -15.72 -2.15
C ALA A 149 11.36 -15.50 -2.85
N LEU A 150 11.97 -14.34 -2.63
CA LEU A 150 13.32 -14.01 -3.10
C LEU A 150 14.15 -13.66 -1.87
N PHE A 151 15.30 -14.30 -1.65
CA PHE A 151 16.01 -14.16 -0.38
C PHE A 151 17.49 -14.54 -0.44
N GLU A 152 18.27 -13.99 0.49
CA GLU A 152 19.65 -14.44 0.74
C GLU A 152 19.70 -15.67 1.67
N LYS A 153 18.88 -15.69 2.73
CA LYS A 153 18.79 -16.78 3.70
C LYS A 153 17.35 -17.17 3.98
N LYS A 154 17.07 -18.48 4.01
CA LYS A 154 15.72 -19.02 4.20
C LYS A 154 15.04 -18.58 5.51
N ARG A 155 15.82 -18.34 6.56
CA ARG A 155 15.29 -17.83 7.85
C ARG A 155 14.56 -16.48 7.69
N ASP A 156 15.00 -15.65 6.75
CA ASP A 156 14.42 -14.32 6.52
C ASP A 156 13.07 -14.46 5.78
N VAL A 157 12.89 -15.53 5.00
CA VAL A 157 11.58 -15.91 4.43
C VAL A 157 10.61 -16.32 5.53
N GLU A 158 11.05 -17.13 6.50
CA GLU A 158 10.20 -17.53 7.63
C GLU A 158 9.77 -16.34 8.49
N LEU A 159 10.68 -15.38 8.71
CA LEU A 159 10.35 -14.11 9.35
C LEU A 159 9.26 -13.34 8.58
N LEU A 160 9.39 -13.24 7.24
CA LEU A 160 8.37 -12.58 6.42
C LEU A 160 7.06 -13.36 6.36
N LYS A 161 7.08 -14.69 6.46
CA LYS A 161 5.87 -15.53 6.56
C LYS A 161 5.13 -15.26 7.87
N GLU A 162 5.84 -15.25 9.01
CA GLU A 162 5.27 -14.90 10.31
C GLU A 162 4.66 -13.48 10.26
N PHE A 163 5.41 -12.54 9.67
CA PHE A 163 4.92 -11.17 9.50
C PHE A 163 3.66 -11.11 8.63
N LEU A 164 3.62 -11.82 7.50
CA LEU A 164 2.44 -11.87 6.64
C LEU A 164 1.22 -12.45 7.36
N GLN A 165 1.40 -13.49 8.19
CA GLN A 165 0.32 -14.16 8.90
C GLN A 165 -0.39 -13.28 9.94
N GLY A 166 0.27 -12.24 10.45
CA GLY A 166 -0.35 -11.31 11.40
C GLY A 166 -1.23 -10.22 10.77
N PHE A 167 -1.32 -10.15 9.43
CA PHE A 167 -2.26 -9.25 8.78
C PHE A 167 -3.69 -9.79 8.86
N SER A 168 -4.66 -8.87 9.00
CA SER A 168 -6.08 -9.20 9.17
C SER A 168 -6.67 -9.94 7.96
N ARG A 169 -6.16 -9.64 6.76
CA ARG A 169 -6.52 -10.30 5.49
C ARG A 169 -5.27 -10.53 4.64
N ILE A 170 -4.70 -11.73 4.75
CA ILE A 170 -3.49 -12.11 4.01
C ILE A 170 -3.66 -11.93 2.50
N GLU A 171 -4.85 -12.21 1.98
CA GLU A 171 -5.15 -12.08 0.56
C GLU A 171 -5.06 -10.64 0.05
N ASN A 172 -5.08 -9.64 0.92
CA ASN A 172 -4.92 -8.24 0.56
C ASN A 172 -3.46 -7.84 0.39
N VAL A 173 -2.53 -8.54 1.03
CA VAL A 173 -1.10 -8.25 0.95
C VAL A 173 -0.52 -8.80 -0.34
N LYS A 174 0.18 -7.94 -1.09
CA LYS A 174 0.66 -8.23 -2.45
C LYS A 174 2.17 -8.34 -2.52
N HIS A 175 2.86 -7.58 -1.70
CA HIS A 175 4.32 -7.56 -1.64
C HIS A 175 4.76 -7.12 -0.24
N ILE A 176 5.63 -7.91 0.38
CA ILE A 176 6.40 -7.53 1.56
C ILE A 176 7.88 -7.63 1.21
N SER A 177 8.70 -6.68 1.64
CA SER A 177 10.15 -6.84 1.57
C SER A 177 10.89 -6.20 2.74
N ILE A 178 12.09 -6.71 2.99
CA ILE A 178 13.14 -6.07 3.79
C ILE A 178 14.33 -5.86 2.88
N THR A 179 14.78 -4.61 2.75
CA THR A 179 15.81 -4.24 1.77
C THR A 179 16.97 -3.52 2.47
N PRO A 180 18.17 -4.13 2.55
CA PRO A 180 19.34 -3.57 3.24
C PRO A 180 19.82 -2.24 2.67
N LYS A 181 19.81 -2.10 1.33
CA LYS A 181 20.39 -0.95 0.63
C LYS A 181 19.72 0.37 1.01
N THR A 182 18.40 0.36 1.10
CA THR A 182 17.59 1.53 1.50
C THR A 182 17.23 1.51 2.99
N ASN A 183 17.53 0.41 3.68
CA ASN A 183 17.15 0.13 5.06
C ASN A 183 15.64 0.33 5.29
N VAL A 184 14.80 -0.32 4.49
CA VAL A 184 13.35 -0.20 4.58
C VAL A 184 12.66 -1.56 4.69
N VAL A 185 11.57 -1.57 5.45
CA VAL A 185 10.51 -2.56 5.34
C VAL A 185 9.44 -1.98 4.43
N TYR A 186 9.11 -2.70 3.37
CA TYR A 186 8.09 -2.30 2.42
C TYR A 186 6.90 -3.25 2.50
N VAL A 187 5.69 -2.68 2.51
CA VAL A 187 4.45 -3.44 2.41
C VAL A 187 3.56 -2.80 1.38
N PHE A 188 3.04 -3.59 0.46
CA PHE A 188 2.04 -3.17 -0.49
C PHE A 188 0.82 -4.08 -0.39
N MET A 189 -0.35 -3.47 -0.22
CA MET A 189 -1.61 -4.17 -0.04
C MET A 189 -2.81 -3.43 -0.61
N LYS A 190 -3.92 -4.16 -0.76
CA LYS A 190 -5.25 -3.57 -0.88
C LYS A 190 -5.67 -3.04 0.50
N PRO A 191 -5.97 -1.74 0.66
CA PRO A 191 -6.39 -1.20 1.94
C PRO A 191 -7.88 -1.51 2.19
N GLU A 192 -8.26 -1.74 3.45
CA GLU A 192 -9.65 -1.88 3.90
C GLU A 192 -9.86 -0.99 5.13
N ILE A 193 -10.98 -0.28 5.17
CA ILE A 193 -11.27 0.69 6.25
C ILE A 193 -11.36 -0.04 7.59
N GLU A 194 -11.94 -1.24 7.59
CA GLU A 194 -12.26 -2.00 8.80
C GLU A 194 -11.03 -2.60 9.48
N THR A 195 -9.93 -2.84 8.74
CA THR A 195 -8.77 -3.59 9.24
C THR A 195 -7.47 -2.80 9.27
N ILE A 196 -7.43 -1.60 8.66
CA ILE A 196 -6.18 -0.87 8.51
C ILE A 196 -5.51 -0.53 9.84
N LYS A 197 -6.31 -0.29 10.89
CA LYS A 197 -5.79 0.00 12.23
C LYS A 197 -4.94 -1.18 12.72
N GLN A 198 -5.52 -2.38 12.72
CA GLN A 198 -4.85 -3.59 13.18
C GLN A 198 -3.63 -3.93 12.31
N ASP A 199 -3.75 -3.75 11.00
CA ASP A 199 -2.67 -4.01 10.05
C ASP A 199 -1.48 -3.06 10.28
N VAL A 200 -1.73 -1.78 10.56
CA VAL A 200 -0.68 -0.79 10.85
C VAL A 200 -0.05 -0.99 12.21
N GLU A 201 -0.83 -1.29 13.25
CA GLU A 201 -0.29 -1.68 14.55
C GLU A 201 0.61 -2.91 14.43
N HIS A 202 0.22 -3.88 13.61
CA HIS A 202 1.03 -5.08 13.34
C HIS A 202 2.35 -4.74 12.64
N MET A 203 2.34 -3.86 11.64
CA MET A 203 3.56 -3.37 10.99
C MET A 203 4.50 -2.65 11.99
N VAL A 204 3.94 -1.79 12.84
CA VAL A 204 4.71 -1.06 13.86
C VAL A 204 5.35 -2.03 14.87
N ARG A 205 4.58 -3.01 15.37
CA ARG A 205 5.10 -4.06 16.26
C ARG A 205 6.20 -4.88 15.60
N PHE A 206 6.03 -5.29 14.34
CA PHE A 206 7.06 -6.04 13.63
C PHE A 206 8.41 -5.30 13.59
N VAL A 207 8.40 -4.00 13.26
CA VAL A 207 9.64 -3.21 13.23
C VAL A 207 10.23 -2.99 14.62
N ASN A 208 9.38 -2.74 15.62
CA ASN A 208 9.80 -2.46 16.99
C ASN A 208 10.30 -3.69 17.76
N ASP A 209 9.77 -4.88 17.48
CA ASP A 209 10.04 -6.07 18.27
C ASP A 209 10.98 -7.00 17.49
N LYS A 210 10.59 -7.38 16.27
CA LYS A 210 11.30 -8.40 15.49
C LYS A 210 12.55 -7.85 14.78
N LEU A 211 12.53 -6.60 14.33
CA LEU A 211 13.72 -5.98 13.71
C LEU A 211 14.63 -5.27 14.70
N LYS A 212 14.18 -5.05 15.93
CA LYS A 212 15.02 -4.57 17.04
C LYS A 212 15.85 -5.70 17.64
N GLU A 213 15.32 -6.91 17.66
CA GLU A 213 15.93 -8.10 18.27
C GLU A 213 16.48 -9.13 17.27
N SER A 214 16.32 -8.96 15.95
CA SER A 214 16.92 -9.90 14.99
C SER A 214 18.45 -9.76 14.98
N PRO A 215 19.17 -10.82 15.40
CA PRO A 215 20.52 -10.75 15.93
C PRO A 215 21.53 -10.57 14.81
N PHE A 216 22.18 -9.44 14.93
CA PHE A 216 23.35 -9.06 14.16
C PHE A 216 24.56 -8.84 15.08
N GLU A 217 24.42 -9.27 16.32
CA GLU A 217 25.52 -9.66 17.18
C GLU A 217 25.99 -11.06 16.78
N ARG A 218 27.17 -11.07 16.14
CA ARG A 218 27.94 -12.19 15.63
C ARG A 218 27.49 -12.75 14.27
#